data_AF-A0A9E1EGA1-F1
#
_entry.id   AF-A0A9E1EGA1-F1
#
_cell.length_a   1.000
_cell.length_b   1.000
_cell.length_c   1.000
_cell.angle_alpha   90.00
_cell.angle_beta   90.00
_cell.angle_gamma   90.00
#
_symmetry.space_group_name_H-M   'P 1'
#
loop_
_entity.id
_entity.type
_entity.pdbx_description
1 polymer ?
#
loop_
_entity_poly.entity_id
_entity_poly.type
_entity_poly.pdbx_seq_one_letter_code
_entity_poly.pdbx_strand_id
1 'polypeptide(L)' 'MANDKIICKCYKVTEKDIKKAIKNGAESAKDVRKETKADTACRHCTKKFEKTVKDLLK' A
#
# COMPACT_ATOMS: atom_id res chain seq x y z
N MET A 1 9.83 14.63 -10.33
CA MET A 1 9.43 13.37 -11.00
C MET A 1 8.89 12.44 -9.93
N ALA A 2 7.59 12.17 -9.92
CA ALA A 2 6.97 11.35 -8.88
C ALA A 2 7.46 9.91 -9.02
N ASN A 3 8.41 9.52 -8.18
CA ASN A 3 8.90 8.15 -8.08
C ASN A 3 7.75 7.25 -7.61
N ASP A 4 7.02 6.65 -8.55
CA ASP A 4 5.99 5.66 -8.27
C ASP A 4 6.64 4.41 -7.70
N LYS A 5 6.92 4.44 -6.40
CA LYS A 5 7.59 3.35 -5.70
C LYS A 5 6.64 2.17 -5.69
N ILE A 6 6.96 1.15 -6.47
CA ILE A 6 6.23 -0.11 -6.45
C ILE A 6 6.42 -0.72 -5.06
N ILE A 7 5.30 -0.94 -4.37
CA ILE A 7 5.26 -1.52 -3.03
C ILE A 7 5.06 -3.03 -3.15
N CYS A 8 4.07 -3.47 -3.93
CA CYS A 8 3.83 -4.88 -4.20
C CYS A 8 4.05 -5.17 -5.68
N LYS A 9 5.07 -5.96 -6.02
CA LYS A 9 5.28 -6.41 -7.41
C LYS A 9 4.23 -7.43 -7.85
N CYS A 10 3.76 -8.27 -6.92
CA CYS A 10 2.82 -9.36 -7.17
C CYS A 10 1.47 -8.84 -7.72
N TYR A 11 0.96 -7.73 -7.16
CA TYR A 11 -0.27 -7.07 -7.62
C TYR A 11 -0.02 -5.73 -8.32
N LYS A 12 1.24 -5.41 -8.66
CA LYS A 12 1.67 -4.11 -9.21
C LYS A 12 1.15 -2.89 -8.42
N VAL A 13 1.00 -3.04 -7.10
CA VAL A 13 0.54 -1.95 -6.22
C VAL A 13 1.67 -0.95 -6.03
N THR A 14 1.35 0.32 -6.26
CA THR A 14 2.25 1.46 -6.10
C THR A 14 1.87 2.29 -4.88
N GLU A 15 2.77 3.17 -4.46
CA GLU A 15 2.46 4.14 -3.38
C GLU A 15 1.26 5.04 -3.72
N LYS A 16 1.04 5.38 -5.00
CA LYS A 16 -0.16 6.12 -5.44
C LYS A 16 -1.44 5.34 -5.16
N ASP A 17 -1.42 4.04 -5.39
CA ASP A 17 -2.55 3.16 -5.15
C ASP A 17 -2.90 3.12 -3.65
N ILE A 18 -1.87 3.05 -2.80
CA ILE A 18 -2.02 3.16 -1.34
C ILE A 18 -2.60 4.53 -0.94
N LYS A 19 -2.09 5.63 -1.49
CA LYS A 19 -2.63 6.97 -1.23
C LYS A 19 -4.09 7.11 -1.67
N LYS A 20 -4.45 6.47 -2.78
CA LYS A 20 -5.83 6.44 -3.28
C LYS A 20 -6.75 5.67 -2.33
N ALA A 21 -6.28 4.53 -1.81
CA ALA A 21 -7.01 3.78 -0.80
C ALA A 21 -7.22 4.58 0.49
N ILE A 22 -6.18 5.28 0.98
CA ILE A 22 -6.32 6.16 2.14
C ILE A 22 -7.35 7.27 1.88
N LYS A 23 -7.32 7.90 0.69
CA LYS A 23 -8.32 8.89 0.29
C LYS A 23 -9.75 8.34 0.16
N ASN A 24 -9.89 7.05 -0.17
CA ASN A 24 -11.19 6.37 -0.20
C ASN A 24 -11.73 6.03 1.20
N GLY A 25 -10.97 6.29 2.27
CA GLY A 25 -11.36 6.04 3.65
C GLY A 25 -10.58 4.89 4.32
N ALA A 26 -9.49 4.41 3.72
CA ALA A 26 -8.65 3.42 4.38
C ALA A 26 -7.79 4.07 5.48
N GLU A 27 -8.22 3.94 6.74
CA GLU A 27 -7.53 4.48 7.92
C GLU A 27 -6.48 3.51 8.49
N SER A 28 -6.28 2.35 7.86
CA SER A 28 -5.43 1.30 8.40
C SER A 28 -4.80 0.44 7.31
N ALA A 29 -3.63 -0.14 7.63
CA ALA A 29 -2.94 -1.08 6.75
C ALA A 29 -3.81 -2.27 6.34
N LYS A 30 -4.77 -2.68 7.19
CA LYS A 30 -5.76 -3.72 6.86
C LYS A 30 -6.71 -3.27 5.75
N ASP A 31 -7.23 -2.05 5.81
CA ASP A 31 -8.15 -1.53 4.80
C ASP A 31 -7.45 -1.28 3.48
N VAL A 32 -6.24 -0.73 3.53
CA VAL A 32 -5.40 -0.59 2.33
C VAL A 32 -5.08 -1.97 1.73
N ARG A 33 -4.82 -3.01 2.54
CA ARG A 33 -4.64 -4.39 2.05
C ARG A 33 -5.90 -4.94 1.38
N LYS A 34 -7.09 -4.66 1.92
CA LYS A 34 -8.36 -5.09 1.32
C LYS A 34 -8.60 -4.41 -0.03
N GLU A 35 -8.33 -3.11 -0.11
CA GLU A 35 -8.59 -2.34 -1.33
C GLU A 35 -7.56 -2.64 -2.42
N THR A 36 -6.27 -2.59 -2.09
CA THR A 36 -5.16 -2.73 -3.06
C THR A 36 -4.75 -4.19 -3.30
N LYS A 37 -5.20 -5.12 -2.46
CA LYS A 37 -4.72 -6.52 -2.40
C LYS A 37 -3.22 -6.67 -2.17
N ALA A 38 -2.51 -5.58 -1.88
CA ALA A 38 -1.11 -5.60 -1.54
C ALA A 38 -0.86 -6.62 -0.42
N ASP A 39 0.28 -7.30 -0.49
CA ASP A 39 0.72 -8.18 0.59
C ASP A 39 -0.07 -9.49 0.79
N THR A 40 -1.08 -9.78 -0.04
CA THR A 40 -1.90 -10.99 0.11
C THR A 40 -1.32 -12.24 -0.57
N ALA A 41 -0.50 -12.09 -1.62
CA ALA A 41 0.05 -13.21 -2.38
C ALA A 41 1.38 -13.72 -1.82
N CYS A 42 2.42 -12.92 -1.97
CA CYS A 42 3.81 -13.33 -1.72
C CYS A 42 4.36 -12.87 -0.36
N ARG A 43 3.66 -11.95 0.34
CA ARG A 43 4.04 -11.37 1.64
C ARG A 43 5.46 -10.80 1.79
N HIS A 44 6.25 -10.71 0.71
CA HIS A 44 7.57 -10.08 0.75
C HIS A 44 7.53 -8.56 0.93
N CYS A 45 6.41 -7.93 0.55
CA CYS A 45 6.23 -6.49 0.66
C CYS A 45 5.66 -6.03 2.01
N THR A 46 5.31 -6.93 2.94
CA THR A 46 4.60 -6.61 4.21
C THR A 46 5.26 -5.48 4.96
N LYS A 47 6.55 -5.63 5.27
CA LYS A 47 7.31 -4.64 6.05
C LYS A 47 7.35 -3.27 5.37
N LYS A 48 7.57 -3.26 4.05
CA LYS A 48 7.64 -2.02 3.27
C LYS A 48 6.26 -1.35 3.20
N PHE A 49 5.23 -2.14 2.94
CA PHE A 49 3.84 -1.71 2.87
C PHE A 49 3.37 -1.10 4.18
N GLU A 50 3.53 -1.80 5.32
CA GLU A 50 3.09 -1.31 6.62
C GLU A 50 3.83 -0.04 7.03
N LYS A 51 5.12 0.06 6.71
CA LYS A 51 5.89 1.29 6.93
C LYS A 51 5.36 2.44 6.08
N THR A 52 5.11 2.21 4.78
CA THR A 52 4.53 3.22 3.89
C THR A 52 3.15 3.66 4.34
N VAL A 53 2.26 2.73 4.70
CA VAL A 53 0.92 3.09 5.19
C VAL A 53 0.99 3.87 6.50
N LYS A 54 1.84 3.46 7.45
CA LYS A 54 2.05 4.22 8.71
C LYS A 54 2.60 5.62 8.45
N ASP A 55 3.50 5.78 7.49
CA ASP A 55 4.07 7.08 7.13
C ASP A 55 3.05 8.01 6.48
N LEU A 56 2.10 7.45 5.71
CA LEU A 56 1.04 8.18 5.02
C LEU A 56 -0.18 8.50 5.89
N LEU A 57 -0.41 7.73 6.96
CA LEU A 57 -1.47 7.96 7.94
C LEU A 57 -1.03 8.88 9.10
N LYS A 58 0.25 9.26 9.13
CA LYS A 58 0.83 10.13 10.15
C LYS A 58 0.65 11.60 9.76
#